data_AF-A0A8J6RU67-F1
#
_entry.id   AF-A0A8J6RU67-F1
#
_cell.length_a   1.000
_cell.length_b   1.000
_cell.length_c   1.000
_cell.angle_alpha   90.00
_cell.angle_beta   90.00
_cell.angle_gamma   90.00
#
_symmetry.space_group_name_H-M   'P 1'
#
loop_
_entity.id
_entity.type
_entity.pdbx_description
1 polymer ?
#
loop_
_entity_poly.entity_id
_entity_poly.type
_entity_poly.pdbx_seq_one_letter_code
_entity_poly.pdbx_strand_id
1 'polypeptide(L)'
;MPADYAGNSFNQARNINLTTSVTPYRDFVGATDPLDYYKFTLSGRSSLFLTLGRLSADANVQLFNSSNPNQAIASSTRRGSYREYIGTTLDAGTYFVKVYRQSGDSFYNLRMSANPATPINTAPVIGLPTGTVSYTENAPGVLIGAGATVIDTTSPNFDTGTLNVSLNAVSNASDILGIRNQGTAVGQIGVSGNTITYGGTVIGTYSGGLTSFSVNFNSNATATAAQALVQNITYQNSYDDQSNLNRTVSFTMTDGDGGTSATVSRGITIIPVNDAPVITVPGAKTVDEDTDLTITGISIGDRDAGSNPVRVTLSASQGKLTFGSTNGLTFGPVGGNGTSTMTVTGTLAAINTALNNSSLVYKGNTNYFGADTISISVNDQGNTGGAALSDSKTLAVTVNSVPDTYTLYNGTGTPDTQGYLAFGTQGLPPFVPAGTQTALASGGTNLNSTSNNLVPAGYSNYREVSPATLVNPLFPTLDRTSGYTISFEVKINSEAHTSDDNSDGIQDRAGFSVTTISSDGQKGIELGFWNNEIWAQDGGPNVSNGPNRTLFTHSEGVLRSTTSMTKYDLRVQGNNYQLLVNGSQILTGALRDYTAFDHTNTIAGPLPYDPYETPNFLFLGDNTTSARANVDIRSIAIATA
;
A
#
# COMPACT_ATOMS: atom_id res chain seq x y z
N MET A 1 -95.89 -45.14 -31.91
CA MET A 1 -94.61 -44.84 -31.24
C MET A 1 -94.28 -43.40 -31.55
N PRO A 2 -93.92 -42.57 -30.55
CA PRO A 2 -93.17 -41.35 -30.79
C PRO A 2 -91.95 -41.60 -31.67
N ALA A 3 -91.44 -40.59 -32.36
CA ALA A 3 -90.17 -40.73 -33.08
C ALA A 3 -89.03 -40.80 -32.06
N ASP A 4 -88.26 -41.89 -32.10
CA ASP A 4 -87.02 -42.11 -31.34
C ASP A 4 -85.83 -41.77 -32.24
N TYR A 5 -85.03 -40.80 -31.81
CA TYR A 5 -83.81 -40.40 -32.51
C TYR A 5 -82.52 -40.71 -31.72
N ALA A 6 -82.62 -41.21 -30.49
CA ALA A 6 -81.50 -41.39 -29.57
C ALA A 6 -81.43 -42.83 -29.06
N GLY A 7 -80.41 -43.58 -29.47
CA GLY A 7 -80.37 -45.01 -29.18
C GLY A 7 -80.16 -45.36 -27.70
N ASN A 8 -80.50 -46.61 -27.37
CA ASN A 8 -80.56 -47.16 -26.01
C ASN A 8 -79.21 -47.61 -25.41
N SER A 9 -78.08 -47.26 -26.03
CA SER A 9 -76.74 -47.61 -25.55
C SER A 9 -75.66 -46.61 -25.97
N PHE A 10 -74.50 -46.63 -25.30
CA PHE A 10 -73.36 -45.78 -25.66
C PHE A 10 -72.94 -45.89 -27.14
N ASN A 11 -73.00 -47.10 -27.74
CA ASN A 11 -72.64 -47.33 -29.15
C ASN A 11 -73.69 -46.83 -30.14
N GLN A 12 -74.93 -46.63 -29.69
CA GLN A 12 -76.05 -46.14 -30.49
C GLN A 12 -76.39 -44.68 -30.16
N ALA A 13 -75.53 -44.01 -29.38
CA ALA A 13 -75.79 -42.67 -28.89
C ALA A 13 -75.89 -41.67 -30.05
N ARG A 14 -76.88 -40.78 -29.98
CA ARG A 14 -77.05 -39.70 -30.95
C ARG A 14 -75.92 -38.69 -30.81
N ASN A 15 -75.18 -38.47 -31.88
CA ASN A 15 -74.13 -37.45 -31.89
C ASN A 15 -74.74 -36.05 -31.82
N ILE A 16 -74.25 -35.26 -30.86
CA ILE A 16 -74.58 -33.85 -30.68
C ILE A 16 -73.34 -33.03 -31.01
N ASN A 17 -73.51 -32.06 -31.91
CA ASN A 17 -72.54 -30.99 -32.11
C ASN A 17 -72.84 -29.88 -31.10
N LEU A 18 -72.14 -29.89 -29.97
CA LEU A 18 -72.28 -28.84 -28.97
C LEU A 18 -71.63 -27.54 -29.46
N THR A 19 -72.33 -26.44 -29.21
CA THR A 19 -71.82 -25.09 -29.43
C THR A 19 -72.03 -24.26 -28.15
N THR A 20 -71.62 -23.00 -28.19
CA THR A 20 -71.90 -22.02 -27.12
C THR A 20 -73.38 -21.63 -27.05
N SER A 21 -74.14 -21.84 -28.13
CA SER A 21 -75.58 -21.60 -28.18
C SER A 21 -76.36 -22.81 -27.66
N VAL A 22 -77.43 -22.55 -26.92
CA VAL A 22 -78.28 -23.63 -26.36
C VAL A 22 -79.11 -24.28 -27.47
N THR A 23 -78.80 -25.52 -27.81
CA THR A 23 -79.54 -26.32 -28.80
C THR A 23 -80.55 -27.25 -28.11
N PRO A 24 -81.84 -27.24 -28.50
CA PRO A 24 -82.84 -28.17 -28.01
C PRO A 24 -82.88 -29.49 -28.82
N TYR A 25 -82.95 -30.62 -28.13
CA TYR A 25 -83.15 -31.96 -28.67
C TYR A 25 -84.42 -32.53 -28.03
N ARG A 26 -85.44 -32.79 -28.85
CA ARG A 26 -86.71 -33.35 -28.39
C ARG A 26 -86.74 -34.84 -28.70
N ASP A 27 -87.14 -35.62 -27.71
CA ASP A 27 -87.26 -37.06 -27.80
C ASP A 27 -88.25 -37.57 -26.74
N PHE A 28 -88.32 -38.89 -26.57
CA PHE A 28 -89.24 -39.56 -25.68
C PHE A 28 -88.56 -40.71 -24.94
N VAL A 29 -88.81 -40.82 -23.63
CA VAL A 29 -88.53 -42.05 -22.87
C VAL A 29 -89.82 -42.63 -22.30
N GLY A 30 -90.00 -43.95 -22.39
CA GLY A 30 -91.23 -44.65 -22.03
C GLY A 30 -91.03 -46.14 -21.78
N ALA A 31 -92.10 -46.86 -21.47
CA ALA A 31 -92.00 -48.28 -21.11
C ALA A 31 -91.38 -49.17 -22.22
N THR A 32 -91.56 -48.77 -23.49
CA THR A 32 -91.00 -49.45 -24.66
C THR A 32 -89.65 -48.90 -25.11
N ASP A 33 -89.23 -47.77 -24.55
CA ASP A 33 -88.02 -47.04 -24.92
C ASP A 33 -87.42 -46.36 -23.68
N PRO A 34 -86.76 -47.12 -22.81
CA PRO A 34 -86.47 -46.66 -21.46
C PRO A 34 -85.27 -45.71 -21.37
N LEU A 35 -84.38 -45.69 -22.37
CA LEU A 35 -83.08 -45.03 -22.33
C LEU A 35 -82.73 -44.32 -23.63
N ASP A 36 -82.29 -43.07 -23.51
CA ASP A 36 -81.76 -42.32 -24.65
C ASP A 36 -80.34 -41.88 -24.35
N TYR A 37 -79.40 -42.23 -25.23
CA TYR A 37 -78.02 -41.81 -25.13
C TYR A 37 -77.66 -40.75 -26.17
N TYR A 38 -76.92 -39.75 -25.73
CA TYR A 38 -76.35 -38.70 -26.57
C TYR A 38 -74.84 -38.63 -26.37
N LYS A 39 -74.10 -38.31 -27.42
CA LYS A 39 -72.63 -38.22 -27.42
C LYS A 39 -72.18 -36.85 -27.87
N PHE A 40 -71.22 -36.25 -27.18
CA PHE A 40 -70.56 -35.01 -27.62
C PHE A 40 -69.06 -35.06 -27.33
N THR A 41 -68.28 -34.20 -28.00
CA THR A 41 -66.84 -34.05 -27.77
C THR A 41 -66.52 -32.58 -27.51
N LEU A 42 -65.62 -32.34 -26.56
CA LEU A 42 -65.06 -31.02 -26.27
C LEU A 42 -63.60 -30.99 -26.72
N SER A 43 -63.23 -29.98 -27.50
CA SER A 43 -61.84 -29.76 -27.96
C SER A 43 -60.99 -29.00 -26.94
N GLY A 44 -61.62 -28.44 -25.89
CA GLY A 44 -60.96 -27.69 -24.83
C GLY A 44 -61.87 -27.63 -23.59
N ARG A 45 -61.29 -27.25 -22.46
CA ARG A 45 -62.03 -27.12 -21.19
C ARG A 45 -63.24 -26.22 -21.36
N SER A 46 -64.41 -26.70 -20.96
CA SER A 46 -65.68 -26.01 -21.20
C SER A 46 -66.63 -26.16 -20.01
N SER A 47 -67.36 -25.08 -19.71
CA SER A 47 -68.50 -25.10 -18.79
C SER A 47 -69.72 -25.63 -19.53
N LEU A 48 -70.16 -26.82 -19.15
CA LEU A 48 -71.36 -27.49 -19.65
C LEU A 48 -72.60 -26.99 -18.92
N PHE A 49 -73.59 -26.57 -19.71
CA PHE A 49 -74.96 -26.37 -19.27
C PHE A 49 -75.84 -27.45 -19.89
N LEU A 50 -76.56 -28.20 -19.06
CA LEU A 50 -77.51 -29.23 -19.49
C LEU A 50 -78.81 -29.10 -18.70
N THR A 51 -79.94 -29.06 -19.40
CA THR A 51 -81.28 -29.18 -18.80
C THR A 51 -82.14 -30.20 -19.52
N LEU A 52 -82.89 -31.00 -18.77
CA LEU A 52 -83.96 -31.84 -19.31
C LEU A 52 -85.30 -31.21 -18.87
N GLY A 53 -86.08 -30.68 -19.81
CA GLY A 53 -87.31 -29.97 -19.50
C GLY A 53 -88.47 -30.38 -20.39
N ARG A 54 -89.64 -29.76 -20.17
CA ARG A 54 -90.91 -30.11 -20.85
C ARG A 54 -91.30 -31.58 -20.66
N LEU A 55 -90.94 -32.15 -19.51
CA LEU A 55 -91.26 -33.52 -19.13
C LEU A 55 -92.77 -33.72 -19.00
N SER A 56 -93.28 -34.80 -19.61
CA SER A 56 -94.70 -35.20 -19.45
C SER A 56 -94.88 -36.20 -18.30
N ALA A 57 -93.81 -36.88 -17.88
CA ALA A 57 -93.71 -37.76 -16.72
C ALA A 57 -92.27 -37.77 -16.16
N ASP A 58 -91.99 -38.58 -15.14
CA ASP A 58 -90.71 -38.60 -14.41
C ASP A 58 -89.59 -39.24 -15.24
N ALA A 59 -88.56 -38.44 -15.57
CA ALA A 59 -87.39 -38.86 -16.32
C ALA A 59 -86.15 -38.11 -15.82
N ASN A 60 -85.04 -38.84 -15.72
CA ASN A 60 -83.81 -38.40 -15.08
C ASN A 60 -82.67 -38.31 -16.09
N VAL A 61 -81.58 -37.65 -15.69
CA VAL A 61 -80.41 -37.49 -16.56
C VAL A 61 -79.09 -37.76 -15.83
N GLN A 62 -78.16 -38.42 -16.51
CA GLN A 62 -76.80 -38.65 -16.06
C GLN A 62 -75.79 -38.27 -17.14
N LEU A 63 -74.58 -37.90 -16.72
CA LEU A 63 -73.46 -37.53 -17.56
C LEU A 63 -72.29 -38.47 -17.29
N PHE A 64 -71.64 -38.99 -18.34
CA PHE A 64 -70.53 -39.94 -18.27
C PHE A 64 -69.32 -39.46 -19.09
N ASN A 65 -68.11 -39.85 -18.67
CA ASN A 65 -66.91 -39.73 -19.49
C ASN A 65 -66.73 -41.03 -20.28
N SER A 66 -66.39 -40.93 -21.57
CA SER A 66 -66.03 -42.10 -22.39
C SER A 66 -64.91 -42.95 -21.80
N SER A 67 -63.98 -42.36 -21.03
CA SER A 67 -62.90 -43.08 -20.35
C SER A 67 -63.36 -43.93 -19.16
N ASN A 68 -64.55 -43.65 -18.61
CA ASN A 68 -65.13 -44.43 -17.52
C ASN A 68 -66.67 -44.45 -17.63
N PRO A 69 -67.23 -45.26 -18.56
CA PRO A 69 -68.67 -45.28 -18.85
C PRO A 69 -69.51 -45.90 -17.72
N ASN A 70 -68.89 -46.52 -16.73
CA ASN A 70 -69.56 -47.19 -15.61
C ASN A 70 -69.84 -46.28 -14.42
N GLN A 71 -69.33 -45.04 -14.43
CA GLN A 71 -69.52 -44.08 -13.35
C GLN A 71 -69.98 -42.73 -13.90
N ALA A 72 -71.14 -42.26 -13.43
CA ALA A 72 -71.62 -40.94 -13.81
C ALA A 72 -70.76 -39.85 -13.15
N ILE A 73 -70.30 -38.88 -13.95
CA ILE A 73 -69.62 -37.66 -13.48
C ILE A 73 -70.62 -36.75 -12.75
N ALA A 74 -71.88 -36.73 -13.22
CA ALA A 74 -72.95 -35.96 -12.62
C ALA A 74 -74.31 -36.63 -12.91
N SER A 75 -75.31 -36.39 -12.07
CA SER A 75 -76.68 -36.89 -12.25
C SER A 75 -77.69 -35.90 -11.66
N SER A 76 -78.92 -35.93 -12.19
CA SER A 76 -80.06 -35.16 -11.69
C SER A 76 -81.30 -36.06 -11.70
N THR A 77 -82.01 -36.14 -10.59
CA THR A 77 -83.08 -37.14 -10.32
C THR A 77 -84.33 -36.56 -9.65
N ARG A 78 -84.74 -35.36 -10.05
CA ARG A 78 -85.86 -34.63 -9.45
C ARG A 78 -87.19 -35.29 -9.80
N ARG A 79 -87.86 -35.86 -8.80
CA ARG A 79 -89.13 -36.59 -8.94
C ARG A 79 -90.21 -35.83 -9.72
N GLY A 80 -90.98 -36.54 -10.53
CA GLY A 80 -92.10 -35.98 -11.29
C GLY A 80 -91.64 -35.21 -12.54
N SER A 81 -92.42 -34.23 -13.00
CA SER A 81 -92.12 -33.49 -14.25
C SER A 81 -91.25 -32.24 -14.04
N TYR A 82 -90.50 -32.17 -12.94
CA TYR A 82 -89.58 -31.05 -12.69
C TYR A 82 -88.40 -31.07 -13.67
N ARG A 83 -87.91 -29.89 -14.02
CA ARG A 83 -86.75 -29.76 -14.89
C ARG A 83 -85.49 -30.28 -14.19
N GLU A 84 -84.79 -31.20 -14.86
CA GLU A 84 -83.46 -31.64 -14.48
C GLU A 84 -82.39 -30.65 -14.90
N TYR A 85 -81.30 -30.61 -14.13
CA TYR A 85 -80.18 -29.70 -14.38
C TYR A 85 -78.85 -30.35 -14.01
N ILE A 86 -77.88 -30.24 -14.92
CA ILE A 86 -76.46 -30.51 -14.68
C ILE A 86 -75.68 -29.29 -15.19
N GLY A 87 -74.96 -28.63 -14.27
CA GLY A 87 -73.96 -27.61 -14.58
C GLY A 87 -72.62 -28.06 -14.03
N THR A 88 -71.63 -28.22 -14.90
CA THR A 88 -70.28 -28.67 -14.49
C THR A 88 -69.24 -28.19 -15.50
N THR A 89 -67.97 -28.17 -15.12
CA THR A 89 -66.85 -27.89 -16.03
C THR A 89 -66.18 -29.21 -16.40
N LEU A 90 -65.93 -29.39 -17.68
CA LEU A 90 -65.33 -30.60 -18.25
C LEU A 90 -64.07 -30.22 -19.03
N ASP A 91 -63.06 -31.08 -18.98
CA ASP A 91 -61.87 -30.95 -19.83
C ASP A 91 -62.17 -31.39 -21.27
N ALA A 92 -61.15 -31.29 -22.13
CA ALA A 92 -61.24 -31.84 -23.48
C ALA A 92 -61.46 -33.36 -23.40
N GLY A 93 -62.37 -33.88 -24.22
CA GLY A 93 -62.73 -35.29 -24.20
C GLY A 93 -64.10 -35.58 -24.76
N THR A 94 -64.42 -36.88 -24.83
CA THR A 94 -65.72 -37.37 -25.30
C THR A 94 -66.59 -37.77 -24.12
N TYR A 95 -67.84 -37.30 -24.14
CA TYR A 95 -68.80 -37.46 -23.06
C TYR A 95 -70.14 -37.98 -23.58
N PHE A 96 -70.91 -38.56 -22.67
CA PHE A 96 -72.23 -39.11 -22.95
C PHE A 96 -73.27 -38.62 -21.96
N VAL A 97 -74.45 -38.29 -22.46
CA VAL A 97 -75.64 -38.00 -21.64
C VAL A 97 -76.60 -39.18 -21.77
N LYS A 98 -77.04 -39.71 -20.64
CA LYS A 98 -78.09 -40.72 -20.55
C LYS A 98 -79.33 -40.08 -19.99
N VAL A 99 -80.40 -40.00 -20.79
CA VAL A 99 -81.75 -39.73 -20.30
C VAL A 99 -82.42 -41.07 -20.05
N TYR A 100 -83.11 -41.23 -18.92
CA TYR A 100 -83.75 -42.49 -18.60
C TYR A 100 -85.09 -42.29 -17.91
N ARG A 101 -86.04 -43.15 -18.26
CA ARG A 101 -87.35 -43.18 -17.64
C ARG A 101 -87.23 -43.53 -16.16
N GLN A 102 -87.90 -42.75 -15.31
CA GLN A 102 -88.07 -43.07 -13.89
C GLN A 102 -89.48 -43.59 -13.62
N SER A 103 -90.52 -42.89 -14.09
CA SER A 103 -91.91 -43.33 -13.98
C SER A 103 -92.82 -42.62 -15.00
N GLY A 104 -93.74 -43.36 -15.60
CA GLY A 104 -94.60 -42.85 -16.68
C GLY A 104 -93.84 -42.61 -17.98
N ASP A 105 -94.57 -42.25 -19.03
CA ASP A 105 -94.03 -42.04 -20.36
C ASP A 105 -93.86 -40.53 -20.59
N SER A 106 -92.66 -40.09 -20.96
CA SER A 106 -92.27 -38.69 -20.94
C SER A 106 -91.67 -38.24 -22.26
N PHE A 107 -92.38 -37.36 -22.97
CA PHE A 107 -91.72 -36.48 -23.92
C PHE A 107 -90.82 -35.50 -23.17
N TYR A 108 -89.66 -35.20 -23.73
CA TYR A 108 -88.74 -34.26 -23.13
C TYR A 108 -88.10 -33.34 -24.16
N ASN A 109 -87.41 -32.34 -23.64
CA ASN A 109 -86.57 -31.42 -24.39
C ASN A 109 -85.24 -31.26 -23.65
N LEU A 110 -84.21 -31.95 -24.14
CA LEU A 110 -82.83 -31.86 -23.68
C LEU A 110 -82.19 -30.63 -24.30
N ARG A 111 -81.78 -29.66 -23.49
CA ARG A 111 -81.14 -28.43 -23.93
C ARG A 111 -79.72 -28.39 -23.40
N MET A 112 -78.75 -28.26 -24.28
CA MET A 112 -77.34 -28.26 -23.91
C MET A 112 -76.56 -27.16 -24.63
N SER A 113 -75.52 -26.64 -23.96
CA SER A 113 -74.48 -25.79 -24.53
C SER A 113 -73.17 -26.01 -23.76
N ALA A 114 -72.04 -25.79 -24.42
CA ALA A 114 -70.74 -25.81 -23.79
C ALA A 114 -70.01 -24.51 -24.15
N ASN A 115 -69.65 -23.73 -23.13
CA ASN A 115 -68.89 -22.50 -23.31
C ASN A 115 -67.43 -22.74 -22.91
N PRO A 116 -66.44 -22.27 -23.69
CA PRO A 116 -65.04 -22.34 -23.28
C PRO A 116 -64.87 -21.82 -21.85
N ALA A 117 -64.17 -22.61 -21.04
CA ALA A 117 -63.81 -22.26 -19.67
C ALA A 117 -62.30 -22.14 -19.61
N THR A 118 -61.81 -21.07 -18.98
CA THR A 118 -60.39 -20.94 -18.70
C THR A 118 -59.96 -22.06 -17.74
N PRO A 119 -58.81 -22.72 -17.97
CA PRO A 119 -58.18 -23.53 -16.93
C PRO A 119 -58.09 -22.71 -15.64
N ILE A 120 -58.31 -23.35 -14.48
CA ILE A 120 -57.94 -22.71 -13.21
C ILE A 120 -56.42 -22.82 -13.16
N ASN A 121 -55.74 -21.78 -13.60
CA ASN A 121 -54.31 -21.64 -13.36
C ASN A 121 -54.08 -20.70 -12.16
N THR A 122 -53.35 -21.18 -11.18
CA THR A 122 -52.88 -20.40 -10.03
C THR A 122 -51.40 -20.12 -10.24
N ALA A 123 -51.00 -18.86 -10.17
CA ALA A 123 -49.60 -18.50 -10.30
C ALA A 123 -48.71 -19.24 -9.30
N PRO A 124 -47.48 -19.59 -9.68
CA PRO A 124 -46.54 -20.26 -8.79
C PRO A 124 -46.15 -19.34 -7.62
N VAL A 125 -45.87 -19.95 -6.47
CA VAL A 125 -45.43 -19.24 -5.26
C VAL A 125 -44.02 -19.67 -4.91
N ILE A 126 -43.09 -18.69 -4.87
CA ILE A 126 -41.74 -18.86 -4.35
C ILE A 126 -41.73 -18.42 -2.89
N GLY A 127 -41.34 -19.33 -1.98
CA GLY A 127 -41.04 -18.98 -0.60
C GLY A 127 -39.53 -18.89 -0.39
N LEU A 128 -39.02 -17.72 0.00
CA LEU A 128 -37.62 -17.58 0.42
C LEU A 128 -37.48 -17.63 1.94
N PRO A 129 -36.36 -18.13 2.47
CA PRO A 129 -36.05 -17.99 3.90
C PRO A 129 -36.03 -16.52 4.33
N THR A 130 -36.47 -16.24 5.55
CA THR A 130 -36.45 -14.88 6.13
C THR A 130 -35.03 -14.41 6.46
N GLY A 131 -34.82 -13.10 6.50
CA GLY A 131 -33.54 -12.48 6.86
C GLY A 131 -32.56 -12.35 5.69
N THR A 132 -31.34 -11.92 5.97
CA THR A 132 -30.27 -11.72 4.97
C THR A 132 -29.30 -12.90 4.91
N VAL A 133 -28.55 -13.00 3.81
CA VAL A 133 -27.38 -13.87 3.70
C VAL A 133 -26.13 -13.03 3.90
N SER A 134 -25.19 -13.46 4.72
CA SER A 134 -23.89 -12.80 4.82
C SER A 134 -22.96 -13.30 3.74
N TYR A 135 -22.27 -12.39 3.05
CA TYR A 135 -21.15 -12.69 2.17
C TYR A 135 -19.93 -11.94 2.66
N THR A 136 -18.90 -12.68 3.07
CA THR A 136 -17.59 -12.09 3.37
C THR A 136 -16.84 -11.89 2.07
N GLU A 137 -16.26 -10.72 1.89
CA GLU A 137 -15.39 -10.39 0.77
C GLU A 137 -14.32 -11.48 0.56
N ASN A 138 -14.01 -11.76 -0.71
CA ASN A 138 -13.10 -12.82 -1.16
C ASN A 138 -13.50 -14.26 -0.75
N ALA A 139 -14.66 -14.47 -0.14
CA ALA A 139 -15.16 -15.82 0.18
C ALA A 139 -15.72 -16.54 -1.07
N PRO A 140 -15.78 -17.88 -1.05
CA PRO A 140 -16.54 -18.64 -2.04
C PRO A 140 -18.03 -18.24 -2.08
N GLY A 141 -18.68 -18.49 -3.22
CA GLY A 141 -20.09 -18.12 -3.40
C GLY A 141 -21.05 -18.75 -2.37
N VAL A 142 -22.01 -17.95 -1.90
CA VAL A 142 -23.00 -18.31 -0.87
C VAL A 142 -24.36 -18.59 -1.48
N LEU A 143 -25.13 -19.51 -0.89
CA LEU A 143 -26.48 -19.83 -1.35
C LEU A 143 -27.49 -18.75 -0.92
N ILE A 144 -28.23 -18.22 -1.88
CA ILE A 144 -29.30 -17.24 -1.63
C ILE A 144 -30.62 -17.94 -1.30
N GLY A 145 -30.88 -19.10 -1.92
CA GLY A 145 -32.16 -19.80 -1.80
C GLY A 145 -32.15 -20.99 -0.84
N ALA A 146 -31.14 -21.17 0.01
CA ALA A 146 -31.03 -22.37 0.86
C ALA A 146 -32.31 -22.59 1.70
N GLY A 147 -33.11 -23.62 1.39
CA GLY A 147 -34.40 -23.88 2.03
C GLY A 147 -35.62 -23.19 1.40
N ALA A 148 -35.46 -22.58 0.22
CA ALA A 148 -36.57 -22.01 -0.53
C ALA A 148 -37.59 -23.07 -0.96
N THR A 149 -38.85 -22.67 -1.11
CA THR A 149 -39.94 -23.51 -1.61
C THR A 149 -40.47 -22.99 -2.94
N VAL A 150 -40.93 -23.90 -3.79
CA VAL A 150 -41.68 -23.56 -5.02
C VAL A 150 -42.93 -24.41 -5.04
N ILE A 151 -44.09 -23.76 -5.03
CA ILE A 151 -45.41 -24.41 -4.97
C ILE A 151 -46.26 -23.94 -6.14
N ASP A 152 -46.80 -24.89 -6.89
CA ASP A 152 -47.84 -24.69 -7.88
C ASP A 152 -48.81 -25.88 -7.78
N THR A 153 -50.09 -25.61 -7.54
CA THR A 153 -51.10 -26.65 -7.31
C THR A 153 -51.93 -26.98 -8.55
N THR A 154 -51.74 -26.23 -9.63
CA THR A 154 -52.56 -26.32 -10.85
C THR A 154 -51.76 -26.74 -12.07
N SER A 155 -50.44 -26.52 -12.06
CA SER A 155 -49.52 -26.93 -13.13
C SER A 155 -48.66 -28.14 -12.71
N PRO A 156 -48.63 -29.23 -13.51
CA PRO A 156 -47.82 -30.41 -13.19
C PRO A 156 -46.30 -30.18 -13.40
N ASN A 157 -45.95 -29.20 -14.23
CA ASN A 157 -44.59 -28.77 -14.54
C ASN A 157 -44.61 -27.28 -14.94
N PHE A 158 -43.42 -26.75 -15.24
CA PHE A 158 -43.22 -25.36 -15.66
C PHE A 158 -42.87 -25.29 -17.15
N ASP A 159 -43.41 -26.17 -18.01
CA ASP A 159 -43.04 -26.20 -19.43
C ASP A 159 -43.25 -24.84 -20.10
N THR A 160 -42.25 -24.35 -20.84
CA THR A 160 -42.23 -22.99 -21.44
C THR A 160 -42.23 -21.82 -20.44
N GLY A 161 -42.28 -22.11 -19.13
CA GLY A 161 -42.11 -21.14 -18.04
C GLY A 161 -40.68 -20.65 -17.88
N THR A 162 -40.47 -19.69 -16.98
CA THR A 162 -39.15 -19.08 -16.72
C THR A 162 -38.91 -18.86 -15.24
N LEU A 163 -37.65 -18.95 -14.81
CA LEU A 163 -37.16 -18.38 -13.56
C LEU A 163 -36.26 -17.19 -13.89
N ASN A 164 -36.62 -15.99 -13.44
CA ASN A 164 -35.78 -14.79 -13.58
C ASN A 164 -35.20 -14.41 -12.22
N VAL A 165 -33.89 -14.16 -12.19
CA VAL A 165 -33.16 -13.75 -10.98
C VAL A 165 -32.33 -12.52 -11.30
N SER A 166 -32.42 -11.48 -10.47
CA SER A 166 -31.68 -10.24 -10.68
C SER A 166 -31.22 -9.59 -9.37
N LEU A 167 -30.06 -8.92 -9.41
CA LEU A 167 -29.59 -8.01 -8.38
C LEU A 167 -30.18 -6.60 -8.56
N ASN A 168 -30.28 -5.85 -7.46
CA ASN A 168 -30.66 -4.44 -7.47
C ASN A 168 -29.56 -3.53 -8.05
N ALA A 169 -29.93 -2.31 -8.47
CA ALA A 169 -29.06 -1.36 -9.18
C ALA A 169 -27.86 -0.80 -8.38
N VAL A 170 -27.73 -1.15 -7.09
CA VAL A 170 -26.51 -0.91 -6.29
C VAL A 170 -25.46 -2.01 -6.47
N SER A 171 -25.71 -2.99 -7.33
CA SER A 171 -24.70 -3.99 -7.70
C SER A 171 -23.53 -3.38 -8.48
N ASN A 172 -22.31 -3.75 -8.15
CA ASN A 172 -21.13 -3.41 -8.92
C ASN A 172 -20.95 -4.42 -10.08
N ALA A 173 -20.09 -4.10 -11.06
CA ALA A 173 -19.84 -4.96 -12.22
C ALA A 173 -19.18 -6.31 -11.87
N SER A 174 -18.71 -6.47 -10.63
CA SER A 174 -18.03 -7.65 -10.10
C SER A 174 -18.96 -8.56 -9.29
N ASP A 175 -20.23 -8.17 -9.10
CA ASP A 175 -21.25 -9.02 -8.49
C ASP A 175 -21.69 -10.11 -9.48
N ILE A 176 -21.70 -11.36 -9.01
CA ILE A 176 -22.00 -12.53 -9.83
C ILE A 176 -23.09 -13.37 -9.15
N LEU A 177 -24.23 -13.45 -9.80
CA LEU A 177 -25.24 -14.47 -9.59
C LEU A 177 -24.89 -15.72 -10.39
N GLY A 178 -25.06 -16.88 -9.75
CA GLY A 178 -24.78 -18.16 -10.36
C GLY A 178 -25.73 -19.26 -9.94
N ILE A 179 -25.51 -20.44 -10.50
CA ILE A 179 -26.19 -21.68 -10.11
C ILE A 179 -25.11 -22.66 -9.69
N ARG A 180 -25.19 -23.15 -8.45
CA ARG A 180 -24.26 -24.16 -7.94
C ARG A 180 -24.44 -25.47 -8.70
N ASN A 181 -23.38 -25.93 -9.36
CA ASN A 181 -23.33 -27.25 -9.98
C ASN A 181 -23.00 -28.32 -8.94
N GLN A 182 -23.94 -29.21 -8.64
CA GLN A 182 -23.79 -30.32 -7.71
C GLN A 182 -23.48 -31.65 -8.42
N GLY A 183 -23.71 -31.75 -9.73
CA GLY A 183 -23.57 -32.97 -10.52
C GLY A 183 -24.92 -33.48 -11.05
N THR A 184 -24.96 -34.74 -11.50
CA THR A 184 -26.11 -35.37 -12.15
C THR A 184 -26.75 -36.49 -11.35
N ALA A 185 -26.35 -36.70 -10.08
CA ALA A 185 -26.97 -37.74 -9.25
C ALA A 185 -28.39 -37.34 -8.83
N VAL A 186 -29.19 -38.30 -8.39
CA VAL A 186 -30.58 -38.09 -7.96
C VAL A 186 -30.68 -36.93 -6.96
N GLY A 187 -31.56 -35.98 -7.23
CA GLY A 187 -31.79 -34.81 -6.37
C GLY A 187 -30.80 -33.66 -6.55
N GLN A 188 -29.76 -33.80 -7.38
CA GLN A 188 -28.76 -32.76 -7.62
C GLN A 188 -29.13 -31.84 -8.79
N ILE A 189 -28.77 -30.56 -8.67
CA ILE A 189 -28.75 -29.63 -9.80
C ILE A 189 -27.42 -29.72 -10.53
N GLY A 190 -27.46 -29.96 -11.83
CA GLY A 190 -26.29 -29.98 -12.70
C GLY A 190 -26.29 -28.81 -13.68
N VAL A 191 -25.12 -28.21 -13.91
CA VAL A 191 -24.92 -27.12 -14.90
C VAL A 191 -23.85 -27.55 -15.90
N SER A 192 -24.18 -27.51 -17.19
CA SER A 192 -23.23 -27.82 -18.28
C SER A 192 -23.49 -26.88 -19.46
N GLY A 193 -22.57 -25.95 -19.69
CA GLY A 193 -22.79 -24.85 -20.63
C GLY A 193 -24.07 -24.08 -20.27
N ASN A 194 -25.01 -24.01 -21.21
CA ASN A 194 -26.31 -23.35 -21.00
C ASN A 194 -27.40 -24.32 -20.51
N THR A 195 -27.08 -25.58 -20.21
CA THR A 195 -28.07 -26.58 -19.82
C THR A 195 -28.14 -26.76 -18.31
N ILE A 196 -29.37 -26.78 -17.77
CA ILE A 196 -29.66 -27.07 -16.36
C ILE A 196 -30.33 -28.43 -16.26
N THR A 197 -29.85 -29.27 -15.35
CA THR A 197 -30.37 -30.61 -15.09
C THR A 197 -30.78 -30.80 -13.64
N TYR A 198 -31.72 -31.70 -13.40
CA TYR A 198 -32.10 -32.21 -12.07
C TYR A 198 -32.09 -33.74 -12.10
N GLY A 199 -31.26 -34.37 -11.26
CA GLY A 199 -31.11 -35.83 -11.29
C GLY A 199 -30.56 -36.37 -12.61
N GLY A 200 -29.82 -35.54 -13.36
CA GLY A 200 -29.31 -35.85 -14.70
C GLY A 200 -30.30 -35.59 -15.85
N THR A 201 -31.57 -35.29 -15.56
CA THR A 201 -32.58 -34.93 -16.57
C THR A 201 -32.55 -33.44 -16.86
N VAL A 202 -32.55 -33.04 -18.13
CA VAL A 202 -32.60 -31.62 -18.53
C VAL A 202 -33.95 -31.02 -18.15
N ILE A 203 -33.93 -29.95 -17.35
CA ILE A 203 -35.12 -29.21 -16.89
C ILE A 203 -35.24 -27.81 -17.50
N GLY A 204 -34.17 -27.30 -18.11
CA GLY A 204 -34.21 -25.98 -18.73
C GLY A 204 -32.89 -25.51 -19.31
N THR A 205 -32.91 -24.33 -19.91
CA THR A 205 -31.76 -23.65 -20.47
C THR A 205 -31.53 -22.29 -19.81
N TYR A 206 -30.29 -22.06 -19.42
CA TYR A 206 -29.80 -20.83 -18.81
C TYR A 206 -29.41 -19.80 -19.88
N SER A 207 -29.78 -18.55 -19.64
CA SER A 207 -29.43 -17.38 -20.45
C SER A 207 -29.29 -16.14 -19.57
N GLY A 208 -28.50 -15.14 -19.99
CA GLY A 208 -28.27 -13.91 -19.22
C GLY A 208 -26.80 -13.72 -18.82
N GLY A 209 -26.55 -12.92 -17.78
CA GLY A 209 -25.23 -12.44 -17.39
C GLY A 209 -25.00 -12.41 -15.87
N LEU A 210 -23.96 -11.67 -15.45
CA LEU A 210 -23.44 -11.72 -14.07
C LEU A 210 -24.47 -11.25 -13.02
N THR A 211 -25.14 -10.12 -13.23
CA THR A 211 -26.06 -9.54 -12.24
C THR A 211 -27.54 -9.89 -12.48
N SER A 212 -27.85 -10.57 -13.57
CA SER A 212 -29.20 -11.09 -13.84
C SER A 212 -29.16 -12.24 -14.84
N PHE A 213 -29.97 -13.26 -14.60
CA PHE A 213 -30.12 -14.38 -15.52
C PHE A 213 -31.56 -14.91 -15.54
N SER A 214 -31.85 -15.69 -16.57
CA SER A 214 -33.11 -16.39 -16.77
C SER A 214 -32.88 -17.86 -17.10
N VAL A 215 -33.67 -18.74 -16.50
CA VAL A 215 -33.74 -20.16 -16.88
C VAL A 215 -35.10 -20.40 -17.53
N ASN A 216 -35.09 -20.77 -18.82
CA ASN A 216 -36.28 -21.19 -19.54
C ASN A 216 -36.51 -22.68 -19.27
N PHE A 217 -37.66 -23.01 -18.71
CA PHE A 217 -38.03 -24.36 -18.31
C PHE A 217 -38.59 -25.17 -19.48
N ASN A 218 -38.47 -26.50 -19.36
CA ASN A 218 -39.12 -27.47 -20.26
C ASN A 218 -40.08 -28.37 -19.48
N SER A 219 -40.73 -29.31 -20.16
CA SER A 219 -41.71 -30.24 -19.59
C SER A 219 -41.21 -31.13 -18.43
N ASN A 220 -39.90 -31.23 -18.21
CA ASN A 220 -39.31 -31.99 -17.09
C ASN A 220 -39.13 -31.13 -15.81
N ALA A 221 -39.31 -29.81 -15.89
CA ALA A 221 -39.23 -28.92 -14.74
C ALA A 221 -40.47 -29.08 -13.87
N THR A 222 -40.50 -30.06 -12.98
CA THR A 222 -41.53 -30.19 -11.93
C THR A 222 -41.30 -29.16 -10.82
N ALA A 223 -42.30 -28.91 -9.97
CA ALA A 223 -42.13 -28.06 -8.78
C ALA A 223 -40.96 -28.50 -7.88
N THR A 224 -40.70 -29.81 -7.78
CA THR A 224 -39.54 -30.32 -7.04
C THR A 224 -38.21 -29.94 -7.69
N ALA A 225 -38.11 -30.05 -9.01
CA ALA A 225 -36.90 -29.67 -9.75
C ALA A 225 -36.67 -28.16 -9.74
N ALA A 226 -37.74 -27.37 -9.94
CA ALA A 226 -37.70 -25.92 -9.85
C ALA A 226 -37.32 -25.44 -8.43
N GLN A 227 -37.85 -26.08 -7.39
CA GLN A 227 -37.45 -25.82 -6.00
C GLN A 227 -35.97 -26.09 -5.78
N ALA A 228 -35.46 -27.24 -6.23
CA ALA A 228 -34.04 -27.57 -6.12
C ALA A 228 -33.15 -26.55 -6.85
N LEU A 229 -33.60 -26.03 -7.99
CA LEU A 229 -32.89 -24.98 -8.73
C LEU A 229 -32.83 -23.67 -7.92
N VAL A 230 -33.98 -23.18 -7.42
CA VAL A 230 -34.02 -21.96 -6.59
C VAL A 230 -33.11 -22.10 -5.36
N GLN A 231 -33.07 -23.29 -4.75
CA GLN A 231 -32.20 -23.59 -3.62
C GLN A 231 -30.70 -23.58 -3.95
N ASN A 232 -30.31 -23.67 -5.22
CA ASN A 232 -28.92 -23.68 -5.68
C ASN A 232 -28.47 -22.35 -6.32
N ILE A 233 -29.28 -21.29 -6.22
CA ILE A 233 -28.85 -19.96 -6.67
C ILE A 233 -27.80 -19.40 -5.71
N THR A 234 -26.67 -18.96 -6.26
CA THR A 234 -25.51 -18.44 -5.52
C THR A 234 -25.27 -16.97 -5.79
N TYR A 235 -24.69 -16.29 -4.80
CA TYR A 235 -24.05 -14.99 -4.96
C TYR A 235 -22.57 -15.09 -4.64
N GLN A 236 -21.75 -14.41 -5.42
CA GLN A 236 -20.34 -14.15 -5.14
C GLN A 236 -19.99 -12.76 -5.66
N ASN A 237 -18.88 -12.18 -5.16
CA ASN A 237 -18.25 -11.01 -5.75
C ASN A 237 -16.81 -11.36 -6.15
N SER A 238 -16.43 -11.04 -7.39
CA SER A 238 -15.10 -11.37 -7.94
C SER A 238 -14.04 -10.29 -7.76
N TYR A 239 -14.31 -9.27 -6.95
CA TYR A 239 -13.43 -8.13 -6.72
C TYR A 239 -13.50 -7.70 -5.25
N ASP A 240 -12.48 -6.97 -4.79
CA ASP A 240 -12.57 -6.29 -3.49
C ASP A 240 -13.64 -5.20 -3.56
N ASP A 241 -14.82 -5.51 -3.04
CA ASP A 241 -15.90 -4.56 -2.92
C ASP A 241 -15.68 -3.69 -1.68
N GLN A 242 -14.97 -2.58 -1.91
CA GLN A 242 -14.79 -1.48 -0.96
C GLN A 242 -16.12 -0.92 -0.43
N SER A 243 -17.27 -1.26 -1.03
CA SER A 243 -18.59 -0.84 -0.58
C SER A 243 -19.19 -1.85 0.40
N ASN A 244 -19.49 -1.38 1.62
CA ASN A 244 -20.30 -2.12 2.59
C ASN A 244 -21.81 -2.09 2.24
N LEU A 245 -22.15 -1.86 0.97
CA LEU A 245 -23.53 -1.67 0.53
C LEU A 245 -24.23 -3.02 0.39
N ASN A 246 -25.28 -3.23 1.17
CA ASN A 246 -26.06 -4.46 1.09
C ASN A 246 -26.70 -4.62 -0.30
N ARG A 247 -26.69 -5.85 -0.81
CA ARG A 247 -27.36 -6.21 -2.08
C ARG A 247 -28.74 -6.80 -1.83
N THR A 248 -29.58 -6.80 -2.85
CA THR A 248 -30.88 -7.48 -2.83
C THR A 248 -31.04 -8.28 -4.11
N VAL A 249 -31.31 -9.58 -3.96
CA VAL A 249 -31.61 -10.48 -5.08
C VAL A 249 -33.11 -10.64 -5.18
N SER A 250 -33.67 -10.49 -6.37
CA SER A 250 -35.10 -10.66 -6.66
C SER A 250 -35.32 -11.88 -7.54
N PHE A 251 -36.43 -12.58 -7.29
CA PHE A 251 -36.84 -13.79 -8.01
C PHE A 251 -38.27 -13.62 -8.51
N THR A 252 -38.52 -14.01 -9.77
CA THR A 252 -39.85 -14.18 -10.34
C THR A 252 -39.91 -15.46 -11.17
N MET A 253 -41.06 -16.13 -11.17
CA MET A 253 -41.25 -17.38 -11.91
C MET A 253 -42.58 -17.37 -12.68
N THR A 254 -42.56 -17.90 -13.90
CA THR A 254 -43.76 -18.17 -14.71
C THR A 254 -43.95 -19.67 -14.88
N ASP A 255 -45.20 -20.13 -14.87
CA ASP A 255 -45.56 -21.56 -14.99
C ASP A 255 -45.67 -22.05 -16.45
N GLY A 256 -45.77 -21.14 -17.42
CA GLY A 256 -46.01 -21.48 -18.83
C GLY A 256 -47.48 -21.68 -19.19
N ASP A 257 -48.35 -21.79 -18.19
CA ASP A 257 -49.81 -21.89 -18.30
C ASP A 257 -50.53 -20.54 -18.07
N GLY A 258 -49.75 -19.44 -18.04
CA GLY A 258 -50.24 -18.06 -17.97
C GLY A 258 -50.18 -17.42 -16.58
N GLY A 259 -49.57 -18.07 -15.59
CA GLY A 259 -49.38 -17.56 -14.24
C GLY A 259 -47.96 -17.03 -14.03
N THR A 260 -47.84 -16.05 -13.14
CA THR A 260 -46.57 -15.39 -12.80
C THR A 260 -46.56 -15.11 -11.31
N SER A 261 -45.50 -15.56 -10.63
CA SER A 261 -45.33 -15.34 -9.20
C SER A 261 -45.23 -13.85 -8.86
N ALA A 262 -45.58 -13.49 -7.62
CA ALA A 262 -45.11 -12.23 -7.06
C ALA A 262 -43.57 -12.21 -7.05
N THR A 263 -42.98 -11.01 -7.15
CA THR A 263 -41.55 -10.85 -6.93
C THR A 263 -41.24 -11.04 -5.45
N VAL A 264 -40.34 -11.98 -5.15
CA VAL A 264 -39.78 -12.15 -3.81
C VAL A 264 -38.32 -11.78 -3.83
N SER A 265 -37.81 -11.25 -2.72
CA SER A 265 -36.43 -10.82 -2.64
C SER A 265 -35.77 -11.24 -1.34
N ARG A 266 -34.43 -11.34 -1.39
CA ARG A 266 -33.59 -11.62 -0.23
C ARG A 266 -32.40 -10.68 -0.21
N GLY A 267 -32.14 -10.09 0.94
CA GLY A 267 -30.99 -9.22 1.14
C GLY A 267 -29.70 -10.02 1.33
N ILE A 268 -28.58 -9.44 0.92
CA ILE A 268 -27.24 -9.92 1.15
C ILE A 268 -26.48 -8.83 1.90
N THR A 269 -25.94 -9.20 3.06
CA THR A 269 -25.08 -8.33 3.86
C THR A 269 -23.63 -8.58 3.47
N ILE A 270 -22.95 -7.56 2.96
CA ILE A 270 -21.53 -7.61 2.62
C ILE A 270 -20.71 -7.37 3.89
N ILE A 271 -19.79 -8.29 4.18
CA ILE A 271 -18.82 -8.18 5.26
C ILE A 271 -17.47 -7.88 4.60
N PRO A 272 -16.98 -6.62 4.64
CA PRO A 272 -15.70 -6.26 4.06
C PRO A 272 -14.53 -6.88 4.85
N VAL A 273 -13.39 -7.02 4.18
CA VAL A 273 -12.11 -7.52 4.71
C VAL A 273 -11.04 -6.47 4.46
N ASN A 274 -10.29 -6.10 5.49
CA ASN A 274 -9.23 -5.11 5.39
C ASN A 274 -8.00 -5.66 4.65
N ASP A 275 -7.56 -4.97 3.60
CA ASP A 275 -6.31 -5.14 2.86
C ASP A 275 -5.20 -4.26 3.44
N ALA A 276 -3.98 -4.79 3.42
CA ALA A 276 -2.83 -4.00 3.83
C ALA A 276 -2.51 -2.88 2.82
N PRO A 277 -2.10 -1.69 3.29
CA PRO A 277 -1.58 -0.64 2.42
C PRO A 277 -0.30 -1.09 1.71
N VAL A 278 0.04 -0.45 0.59
CA VAL A 278 1.22 -0.74 -0.24
C VAL A 278 2.05 0.52 -0.43
N ILE A 279 3.34 0.45 -0.08
CA ILE A 279 4.32 1.53 -0.31
C ILE A 279 5.18 1.21 -1.53
N THR A 280 5.26 2.15 -2.47
CA THR A 280 6.29 2.21 -3.51
C THR A 280 7.38 3.19 -3.09
N VAL A 281 8.65 2.80 -3.23
CA VAL A 281 9.81 3.65 -2.96
C VAL A 281 10.71 3.76 -4.20
N PRO A 282 11.39 4.90 -4.43
CA PRO A 282 12.36 5.02 -5.50
C PRO A 282 13.64 4.23 -5.20
N GLY A 283 14.54 4.13 -6.19
CA GLY A 283 15.89 3.65 -5.95
C GLY A 283 16.71 4.57 -5.04
N ALA A 284 17.87 4.07 -4.57
CA ALA A 284 18.77 4.79 -3.69
C ALA A 284 19.13 6.19 -4.22
N LYS A 285 19.37 7.13 -3.29
CA LYS A 285 19.68 8.53 -3.59
C LYS A 285 21.06 8.92 -3.07
N THR A 286 21.61 9.97 -3.63
CA THR A 286 22.85 10.59 -3.19
C THR A 286 22.66 12.10 -3.07
N VAL A 287 23.33 12.71 -2.11
CA VAL A 287 23.35 14.17 -1.92
C VAL A 287 24.69 14.56 -1.31
N ASP A 288 25.16 15.78 -1.55
CA ASP A 288 26.31 16.30 -0.82
C ASP A 288 25.89 16.72 0.60
N GLU A 289 26.80 16.67 1.56
CA GLU A 289 26.50 17.13 2.91
C GLU A 289 26.05 18.59 2.94
N ASP A 290 25.32 18.95 3.99
CA ASP A 290 24.71 20.27 4.19
C ASP A 290 23.78 20.77 3.07
N THR A 291 23.44 19.91 2.11
CA THR A 291 22.55 20.20 0.99
C THR A 291 21.18 19.53 1.19
N ASP A 292 20.13 20.19 0.69
CA ASP A 292 18.77 19.65 0.72
C ASP A 292 18.56 18.66 -0.43
N LEU A 293 18.08 17.46 -0.11
CA LEU A 293 17.67 16.44 -1.08
C LEU A 293 16.15 16.38 -1.20
N THR A 294 15.62 16.80 -2.33
CA THR A 294 14.22 16.57 -2.66
C THR A 294 13.99 15.11 -3.07
N ILE A 295 13.06 14.44 -2.40
CA ILE A 295 12.69 13.04 -2.66
C ILE A 295 11.40 13.01 -3.48
N THR A 296 11.40 12.20 -4.54
CA THR A 296 10.25 11.95 -5.40
C THR A 296 10.11 10.46 -5.69
N GLY A 297 8.90 10.01 -6.03
CA GLY A 297 8.62 8.61 -6.37
C GLY A 297 8.24 7.73 -5.19
N ILE A 298 7.89 8.31 -4.03
CA ILE A 298 7.25 7.59 -2.94
C ILE A 298 5.74 7.69 -3.12
N SER A 299 5.04 6.57 -3.21
CA SER A 299 3.57 6.56 -3.27
C SER A 299 3.00 5.51 -2.35
N ILE A 300 1.84 5.81 -1.79
CA ILE A 300 1.08 4.91 -0.91
C ILE A 300 -0.27 4.63 -1.57
N GLY A 301 -0.59 3.36 -1.73
CA GLY A 301 -1.90 2.89 -2.13
C GLY A 301 -2.54 2.10 -1.00
N ASP A 302 -3.84 2.20 -0.86
CA ASP A 302 -4.63 1.38 0.05
C ASP A 302 -6.01 1.26 -0.58
N ARG A 303 -6.50 0.03 -0.68
CA ARG A 303 -7.74 -0.26 -1.38
C ARG A 303 -8.96 0.16 -0.56
N ASP A 304 -8.84 0.10 0.75
CA ASP A 304 -9.93 0.25 1.70
C ASP A 304 -10.02 1.65 2.29
N ALA A 305 -8.92 2.40 2.23
CA ALA A 305 -8.86 3.75 2.76
C ALA A 305 -9.93 4.66 2.12
N GLY A 306 -10.13 4.60 0.80
CA GLY A 306 -11.03 5.54 0.11
C GLY A 306 -10.72 6.99 0.46
N SER A 307 -11.65 7.68 1.13
CA SER A 307 -11.46 9.04 1.67
C SER A 307 -11.10 9.07 3.16
N ASN A 308 -11.06 7.93 3.83
CA ASN A 308 -10.64 7.81 5.22
C ASN A 308 -9.12 8.03 5.35
N PRO A 309 -8.67 8.54 6.49
CA PRO A 309 -7.25 8.80 6.68
C PRO A 309 -6.45 7.52 6.95
N VAL A 310 -5.19 7.53 6.53
CA VAL A 310 -4.15 6.58 6.92
C VAL A 310 -3.09 7.28 7.76
N ARG A 311 -2.34 6.53 8.57
CA ARG A 311 -1.22 7.04 9.37
C ARG A 311 0.09 6.68 8.72
N VAL A 312 0.95 7.66 8.48
CA VAL A 312 2.32 7.45 7.98
C VAL A 312 3.31 7.87 9.05
N THR A 313 4.31 7.01 9.28
CA THR A 313 5.50 7.35 10.06
C THR A 313 6.69 7.41 9.11
N LEU A 314 7.42 8.51 9.18
CA LEU A 314 8.67 8.72 8.46
C LEU A 314 9.79 8.88 9.48
N SER A 315 10.96 8.32 9.21
CA SER A 315 12.16 8.58 10.00
C SER A 315 13.42 8.58 9.15
N ALA A 316 14.42 9.36 9.53
CA ALA A 316 15.78 9.35 9.00
C ALA A 316 16.77 9.17 10.16
N SER A 317 17.81 8.37 9.97
CA SER A 317 18.72 8.00 11.06
C SER A 317 19.77 9.08 11.32
N GLN A 318 20.19 9.80 10.28
CA GLN A 318 21.25 10.82 10.30
C GLN A 318 20.79 12.12 9.64
N GLY A 319 19.51 12.44 9.74
CA GLY A 319 18.96 13.67 9.18
C GLY A 319 17.54 13.96 9.63
N LYS A 320 16.95 14.96 8.98
CA LYS A 320 15.57 15.40 9.18
C LYS A 320 14.78 15.35 7.88
N LEU A 321 13.48 15.19 8.01
CA LEU A 321 12.54 15.15 6.90
C LEU A 321 11.59 16.34 7.01
N THR A 322 11.32 17.01 5.89
CA THR A 322 10.44 18.18 5.82
C THR A 322 9.49 18.05 4.65
N PHE A 323 8.18 18.12 4.91
CA PHE A 323 7.17 18.33 3.89
C PHE A 323 7.11 19.82 3.50
N GLY A 324 7.16 20.08 2.19
CA GLY A 324 6.96 21.40 1.58
C GLY A 324 5.51 21.84 1.58
N SER A 325 4.56 20.90 1.72
CA SER A 325 3.15 21.17 1.96
C SER A 325 2.60 20.19 2.99
N THR A 326 1.89 20.73 3.98
CA THR A 326 1.21 19.96 5.04
C THR A 326 -0.31 20.02 4.93
N ASN A 327 -0.84 20.51 3.80
CA ASN A 327 -2.27 20.67 3.61
C ASN A 327 -2.99 19.30 3.68
N GLY A 328 -4.03 19.22 4.50
CA GLY A 328 -4.77 17.97 4.73
C GLY A 328 -4.04 16.94 5.60
N LEU A 329 -2.89 17.30 6.20
CA LEU A 329 -2.16 16.45 7.14
C LEU A 329 -2.38 16.91 8.59
N THR A 330 -2.52 15.94 9.48
CA THR A 330 -2.53 16.14 10.93
C THR A 330 -1.31 15.45 11.53
N PHE A 331 -0.44 16.19 12.22
CA PHE A 331 0.72 15.61 12.88
C PHE A 331 0.33 14.89 14.17
N GLY A 332 0.92 13.71 14.38
CA GLY A 332 0.76 12.92 15.59
C GLY A 332 1.67 13.40 16.73
N PRO A 333 1.67 12.68 17.87
CA PRO A 333 2.44 13.07 19.05
C PRO A 333 3.96 12.83 18.90
N VAL A 334 4.39 12.02 17.92
CA VAL A 334 5.80 11.72 17.68
C VAL A 334 6.33 12.66 16.59
N GLY A 335 7.15 13.61 17.02
CA GLY A 335 7.85 14.57 16.18
C GLY A 335 6.95 15.54 15.42
N GLY A 336 7.54 16.25 14.45
CA GLY A 336 6.86 17.28 13.66
C GLY A 336 7.55 17.50 12.32
N ASN A 337 7.04 18.41 11.50
CA ASN A 337 7.67 18.74 10.23
C ASN A 337 9.10 19.26 10.46
N GLY A 338 10.09 18.76 9.72
CA GLY A 338 11.50 19.14 9.90
C GLY A 338 12.22 18.41 11.03
N THR A 339 11.72 17.27 11.48
CA THR A 339 12.37 16.44 12.52
C THR A 339 12.87 15.10 11.95
N SER A 340 13.69 14.37 12.73
CA SER A 340 14.25 13.07 12.32
C SER A 340 13.22 11.94 12.31
N THR A 341 12.11 12.07 13.04
CA THR A 341 10.99 11.14 13.00
C THR A 341 9.70 11.93 13.09
N MET A 342 8.73 11.64 12.25
CA MET A 342 7.40 12.24 12.32
C MET A 342 6.31 11.23 12.06
N THR A 343 5.16 11.45 12.70
CA THR A 343 3.91 10.75 12.41
C THR A 343 2.91 11.73 11.83
N VAL A 344 2.27 11.38 10.72
CA VAL A 344 1.21 12.17 10.09
C VAL A 344 0.00 11.30 9.78
N THR A 345 -1.18 11.88 9.85
CA THR A 345 -2.45 11.25 9.48
C THR A 345 -3.14 12.12 8.44
N GLY A 346 -3.66 11.53 7.38
CA GLY A 346 -4.34 12.23 6.29
C GLY A 346 -4.89 11.26 5.25
N THR A 347 -5.70 11.75 4.30
CA THR A 347 -6.19 10.92 3.19
C THR A 347 -5.05 10.49 2.29
N LEU A 348 -5.22 9.40 1.54
CA LEU A 348 -4.20 8.96 0.56
C LEU A 348 -3.81 10.07 -0.41
N ALA A 349 -4.78 10.89 -0.87
CA ALA A 349 -4.51 12.00 -1.77
C ALA A 349 -3.62 13.09 -1.12
N ALA A 350 -3.90 13.47 0.14
CA ALA A 350 -3.10 14.46 0.86
C ALA A 350 -1.70 13.94 1.17
N ILE A 351 -1.60 12.69 1.65
CA ILE A 351 -0.33 12.02 1.93
C ILE A 351 0.52 11.90 0.66
N ASN A 352 -0.03 11.43 -0.45
CA ASN A 352 0.70 11.31 -1.71
C ASN A 352 1.11 12.66 -2.29
N THR A 353 0.33 13.72 -2.06
CA THR A 353 0.71 15.08 -2.46
C THR A 353 1.90 15.59 -1.65
N ALA A 354 1.95 15.28 -0.35
CA ALA A 354 3.06 15.67 0.53
C ALA A 354 4.32 14.81 0.30
N LEU A 355 4.17 13.55 -0.08
CA LEU A 355 5.28 12.64 -0.42
C LEU A 355 5.83 12.86 -1.83
N ASN A 356 5.02 13.34 -2.78
CA ASN A 356 5.41 13.60 -4.16
C ASN A 356 5.50 15.11 -4.47
N ASN A 357 5.72 15.45 -5.74
CA ASN A 357 5.77 16.83 -6.25
C ASN A 357 6.84 17.69 -5.57
N SER A 358 8.02 17.12 -5.35
CA SER A 358 9.14 17.81 -4.72
C SER A 358 8.86 18.32 -3.30
N SER A 359 7.84 17.78 -2.63
CA SER A 359 7.42 18.25 -1.32
C SER A 359 8.22 17.60 -0.19
N LEU A 360 8.62 16.33 -0.28
CA LEU A 360 9.44 15.73 0.78
C LEU A 360 10.92 16.07 0.59
N VAL A 361 11.51 16.75 1.55
CA VAL A 361 12.92 17.14 1.57
C VAL A 361 13.63 16.43 2.72
N TYR A 362 14.71 15.74 2.39
CA TYR A 362 15.69 15.23 3.35
C TYR A 362 16.84 16.23 3.49
N LYS A 363 17.31 16.43 4.72
CA LYS A 363 18.57 17.11 5.01
C LYS A 363 19.34 16.31 6.03
N GLY A 364 20.58 15.94 5.71
CA GLY A 364 21.50 15.32 6.68
C GLY A 364 21.71 16.21 7.90
N ASN A 365 22.17 15.63 9.00
CA ASN A 365 22.70 16.39 10.12
C ASN A 365 23.87 17.25 9.64
N THR A 366 24.12 18.38 10.30
CA THR A 366 25.22 19.28 9.93
C THR A 366 26.55 18.55 9.90
N ASN A 367 27.30 18.69 8.81
CA ASN A 367 28.60 18.05 8.55
C ASN A 367 28.56 16.51 8.62
N TYR A 368 27.39 15.91 8.41
CA TYR A 368 27.27 14.46 8.31
C TYR A 368 27.52 14.00 6.88
N PHE A 369 28.48 13.10 6.71
CA PHE A 369 28.66 12.31 5.50
C PHE A 369 28.62 10.80 5.82
N GLY A 370 28.21 9.99 4.84
CA GLY A 370 28.06 8.55 4.99
C GLY A 370 26.68 8.04 4.56
N ALA A 371 26.34 6.83 5.00
CA ALA A 371 25.08 6.18 4.64
C ALA A 371 23.97 6.47 5.66
N ASP A 372 22.85 7.02 5.18
CA ASP A 372 21.61 7.19 5.94
C ASP A 372 20.48 6.31 5.36
N THR A 373 19.48 6.02 6.20
CA THR A 373 18.29 5.26 5.84
C THR A 373 17.05 6.02 6.26
N ILE A 374 16.17 6.26 5.29
CA ILE A 374 14.83 6.78 5.51
C ILE A 374 13.86 5.61 5.61
N SER A 375 13.20 5.44 6.75
CA SER A 375 12.15 4.43 6.93
C SER A 375 10.77 5.07 6.74
N ILE A 376 9.94 4.41 5.95
CA ILE A 376 8.55 4.78 5.69
C ILE A 376 7.68 3.63 6.13
N SER A 377 6.74 3.89 7.04
CA SER A 377 5.70 2.92 7.41
C SER A 377 4.33 3.56 7.28
N VAL A 378 3.36 2.81 6.80
CA VAL A 378 1.95 3.23 6.73
C VAL A 378 1.07 2.25 7.50
N ASN A 379 0.04 2.76 8.15
CA ASN A 379 -0.99 2.01 8.83
C ASN A 379 -2.37 2.51 8.40
N ASP A 380 -3.23 1.60 7.99
CA ASP A 380 -4.57 1.86 7.46
C ASP A 380 -5.62 2.21 8.53
N GLN A 381 -5.26 2.14 9.82
CA GLN A 381 -6.15 2.34 10.96
C GLN A 381 -7.38 1.42 11.01
N GLY A 382 -7.36 0.28 10.32
CA GLY A 382 -8.48 -0.66 10.24
C GLY A 382 -9.63 -0.16 9.37
N ASN A 383 -9.32 0.69 8.37
CA ASN A 383 -10.28 1.07 7.34
C ASN A 383 -10.95 -0.20 6.77
N THR A 384 -12.28 -0.16 6.60
CA THR A 384 -13.17 -1.31 6.26
C THR A 384 -13.36 -2.41 7.31
N GLY A 385 -13.11 -2.13 8.60
CA GLY A 385 -13.78 -2.86 9.71
C GLY A 385 -13.02 -4.07 10.26
N GLY A 386 -11.77 -4.26 9.84
CA GLY A 386 -10.83 -5.22 10.41
C GLY A 386 -9.87 -4.63 11.44
N ALA A 387 -8.88 -5.42 11.86
CA ALA A 387 -7.73 -4.91 12.59
C ALA A 387 -6.84 -4.08 11.64
N ALA A 388 -6.17 -3.07 12.18
CA ALA A 388 -5.28 -2.24 11.37
C ALA A 388 -4.10 -3.05 10.81
N LEU A 389 -3.82 -2.89 9.52
CA LEU A 389 -2.69 -3.48 8.83
C LEU A 389 -1.70 -2.39 8.40
N SER A 390 -0.50 -2.83 8.01
CA SER A 390 0.63 -1.94 7.74
C SER A 390 1.56 -2.50 6.67
N ASP A 391 2.26 -1.58 5.99
CA ASP A 391 3.45 -1.88 5.18
C ASP A 391 4.59 -0.95 5.61
N SER A 392 5.83 -1.39 5.40
CA SER A 392 7.04 -0.64 5.71
C SER A 392 8.11 -0.88 4.65
N LYS A 393 8.78 0.20 4.26
CA LYS A 393 9.87 0.22 3.27
C LYS A 393 10.96 1.18 3.71
N THR A 394 12.14 1.01 3.14
CA THR A 394 13.31 1.88 3.39
C THR A 394 13.83 2.46 2.09
N LEU A 395 14.34 3.69 2.17
CA LEU A 395 15.07 4.36 1.10
C LEU A 395 16.50 4.66 1.60
N ALA A 396 17.50 4.13 0.90
CA ALA A 396 18.90 4.43 1.18
C ALA A 396 19.31 5.79 0.62
N VAL A 397 20.06 6.57 1.41
CA VAL A 397 20.65 7.84 1.01
C VAL A 397 22.15 7.80 1.32
N THR A 398 22.99 8.16 0.36
CA THR A 398 24.42 8.39 0.59
C THR A 398 24.70 9.89 0.60
N VAL A 399 25.23 10.38 1.72
CA VAL A 399 25.66 11.76 1.88
C VAL A 399 27.16 11.85 1.59
N ASN A 400 27.55 12.58 0.56
CA ASN A 400 28.95 12.75 0.16
C ASN A 400 29.61 13.83 1.03
N SER A 401 30.85 13.60 1.47
CA SER A 401 31.62 14.64 2.16
C SER A 401 32.06 15.74 1.18
N VAL A 402 32.04 16.98 1.67
CA VAL A 402 32.45 18.18 0.97
C VAL A 402 33.48 18.91 1.84
N PRO A 403 34.72 19.10 1.36
CA PRO A 403 35.75 19.72 2.19
C PRO A 403 35.40 21.13 2.67
N ASP A 404 35.41 21.33 3.97
CA ASP A 404 35.27 22.64 4.62
C ASP A 404 36.61 23.38 4.63
N THR A 405 36.65 24.67 4.27
CA THR A 405 37.88 25.48 4.28
C THR A 405 37.78 26.68 5.23
N TYR A 406 38.74 26.78 6.15
CA TYR A 406 38.88 27.82 7.15
C TYR A 406 40.11 28.68 6.85
N THR A 407 39.91 29.97 6.59
CA THR A 407 41.03 30.91 6.43
C THR A 407 41.45 31.45 7.79
N LEU A 408 42.67 31.11 8.23
CA LEU A 408 43.23 31.60 9.50
C LEU A 408 44.01 32.90 9.31
N TYR A 409 44.68 33.04 8.17
CA TYR A 409 45.40 34.24 7.76
C TYR A 409 45.32 34.42 6.25
N ASN A 410 44.85 35.59 5.81
CA ASN A 410 44.64 35.90 4.38
C ASN A 410 45.72 36.81 3.75
N GLY A 411 46.79 37.15 4.48
CA GLY A 411 47.86 38.02 3.98
C GLY A 411 47.66 39.52 4.23
N THR A 412 46.55 39.93 4.85
CA THR A 412 46.30 41.32 5.26
C THR A 412 46.62 41.53 6.74
N GLY A 413 47.34 42.59 7.08
CA GLY A 413 47.80 42.82 8.46
C GLY A 413 48.64 41.64 8.98
N THR A 414 48.53 41.35 10.27
CA THR A 414 49.24 40.25 10.95
C THR A 414 48.28 39.11 11.34
N PRO A 415 48.74 37.83 11.35
CA PRO A 415 47.87 36.67 11.63
C PRO A 415 47.08 36.76 12.94
N ASP A 416 47.65 37.37 13.98
CA ASP A 416 47.03 37.51 15.30
C ASP A 416 45.83 38.46 15.35
N THR A 417 45.70 39.33 14.35
CA THR A 417 44.56 40.25 14.21
C THR A 417 43.36 39.61 13.49
N GLN A 418 43.49 38.38 12.98
CA GLN A 418 42.43 37.69 12.21
C GLN A 418 41.60 36.70 13.06
N GLY A 419 41.85 36.66 14.37
CA GLY A 419 40.95 36.04 15.35
C GLY A 419 41.11 34.53 15.53
N TYR A 420 41.90 33.83 14.73
CA TYR A 420 42.16 32.39 14.89
C TYR A 420 43.51 32.06 15.55
N LEU A 421 44.48 32.94 15.39
CA LEU A 421 45.83 32.74 15.89
C LEU A 421 46.15 33.84 16.90
N ALA A 422 46.95 33.52 17.90
CA ALA A 422 47.59 34.48 18.77
C ALA A 422 49.05 34.54 18.35
N PHE A 423 49.59 35.75 18.30
CA PHE A 423 51.02 35.93 18.24
C PHE A 423 51.57 35.61 19.62
N GLY A 424 52.25 34.48 19.70
CA GLY A 424 52.89 33.98 20.89
C GLY A 424 54.39 34.24 20.82
N THR A 425 54.95 34.72 21.91
CA THR A 425 56.40 34.95 22.04
C THR A 425 57.10 33.81 22.78
N GLN A 426 56.43 32.68 23.09
CA GLN A 426 56.84 31.58 24.00
C GLN A 426 58.29 31.61 24.48
N GLY A 427 58.60 32.57 25.35
CA GLY A 427 59.68 32.47 26.31
C GLY A 427 59.02 32.07 27.60
N LEU A 428 59.26 30.84 28.03
CA LEU A 428 59.16 30.43 29.43
C LEU A 428 59.60 31.58 30.36
N PRO A 429 58.81 31.95 31.39
CA PRO A 429 59.23 33.00 32.31
C PRO A 429 60.59 32.65 32.95
N PRO A 430 61.57 33.59 33.00
CA PRO A 430 61.35 35.03 33.12
C PRO A 430 62.16 35.90 32.13
N PHE A 431 61.75 36.08 30.87
CA PHE A 431 62.30 37.16 30.01
C PHE A 431 61.28 37.82 29.08
N VAL A 432 61.52 39.12 28.85
CA VAL A 432 60.80 40.14 28.07
C VAL A 432 60.90 39.87 26.56
N PRO A 433 59.90 40.22 25.70
CA PRO A 433 59.86 39.85 24.28
C PRO A 433 60.98 40.46 23.44
N ALA A 434 61.40 39.79 22.35
CA ALA A 434 62.32 40.38 21.38
C ALA A 434 62.11 39.97 19.90
N GLY A 435 61.16 39.08 19.59
CA GLY A 435 60.81 38.72 18.22
C GLY A 435 59.81 39.74 17.66
N THR A 436 59.83 39.99 16.35
CA THR A 436 58.93 40.98 15.73
C THR A 436 58.02 40.35 14.71
N GLN A 437 56.77 40.80 14.68
CA GLN A 437 55.88 40.65 13.54
C GLN A 437 55.68 42.00 12.87
N THR A 438 55.78 42.07 11.54
CA THR A 438 55.59 43.32 10.78
C THR A 438 54.84 43.03 9.50
N ALA A 439 53.69 43.69 9.31
CA ALA A 439 52.93 43.58 8.07
C ALA A 439 53.74 44.11 6.88
N LEU A 440 53.75 43.36 5.78
CA LEU A 440 54.49 43.69 4.57
C LEU A 440 53.60 44.50 3.61
N ALA A 441 54.17 45.53 2.99
CA ALA A 441 53.47 46.32 1.98
C ALA A 441 53.09 45.48 0.73
N SER A 442 53.85 44.40 0.45
CA SER A 442 53.58 43.45 -0.62
C SER A 442 52.50 42.40 -0.30
N GLY A 443 51.85 42.51 0.86
CA GLY A 443 50.98 41.46 1.41
C GLY A 443 51.78 40.37 2.11
N GLY A 444 51.26 39.91 3.25
CA GLY A 444 51.92 39.01 4.18
C GLY A 444 52.47 39.70 5.43
N THR A 445 53.11 38.92 6.29
CA THR A 445 53.75 39.34 7.53
C THR A 445 55.16 38.79 7.60
N ASN A 446 56.10 39.65 7.96
CA ASN A 446 57.43 39.25 8.35
C ASN A 446 57.43 38.83 9.83
N LEU A 447 57.76 37.58 10.11
CA LEU A 447 58.03 37.02 11.43
C LEU A 447 59.54 36.90 11.60
N ASN A 448 60.10 37.52 12.63
CA ASN A 448 61.55 37.62 12.79
C ASN A 448 61.99 37.33 14.22
N SER A 449 62.68 36.21 14.43
CA SER A 449 63.36 35.81 15.67
C SER A 449 64.86 36.06 15.67
N THR A 450 65.42 36.74 14.65
CA THR A 450 66.88 36.82 14.45
C THR A 450 67.64 37.71 15.43
N SER A 451 66.94 38.45 16.31
CA SER A 451 67.55 39.40 17.25
C SER A 451 68.43 38.71 18.30
N ASN A 452 68.12 37.47 18.70
CA ASN A 452 68.96 36.58 19.52
C ASN A 452 68.40 35.13 19.43
N ASN A 453 69.24 34.09 19.55
CA ASN A 453 68.84 32.68 19.56
C ASN A 453 67.88 32.28 20.69
N LEU A 454 67.76 33.10 21.74
CA LEU A 454 66.84 32.84 22.85
C LEU A 454 65.44 33.45 22.62
N VAL A 455 65.11 33.85 21.39
CA VAL A 455 63.95 34.68 21.07
C VAL A 455 62.97 33.93 20.18
N PRO A 456 62.20 32.99 20.73
CA PRO A 456 61.13 32.34 19.99
C PRO A 456 60.04 33.34 19.62
N ALA A 457 59.35 33.07 18.52
CA ALA A 457 58.25 33.90 18.03
C ALA A 457 57.41 33.08 17.05
N GLY A 458 56.09 33.11 17.20
CA GLY A 458 55.22 32.40 16.27
C GLY A 458 53.74 32.66 16.50
N TYR A 459 52.95 31.88 15.77
CA TYR A 459 51.50 31.97 15.79
C TYR A 459 50.93 30.64 16.27
N SER A 460 50.11 30.68 17.31
CA SER A 460 49.41 29.49 17.82
C SER A 460 47.91 29.71 17.84
N ASN A 461 47.14 28.65 17.62
CA ASN A 461 45.70 28.68 17.85
C ASN A 461 45.31 28.65 19.34
N TYR A 462 46.29 28.50 20.24
CA TYR A 462 46.11 28.62 21.68
C TYR A 462 46.74 29.90 22.23
N ARG A 463 46.14 30.43 23.29
CA ARG A 463 46.71 31.50 24.11
C ARG A 463 47.69 30.92 25.12
N GLU A 464 48.78 31.63 25.36
CA GLU A 464 49.83 31.29 26.32
C GLU A 464 49.40 31.55 27.77
N VAL A 465 48.35 30.86 28.23
CA VAL A 465 47.80 30.96 29.60
C VAL A 465 47.65 29.57 30.21
N SER A 466 47.55 29.48 31.53
CA SER A 466 47.28 28.23 32.25
C SER A 466 45.88 28.29 32.88
N PRO A 467 44.92 27.44 32.48
CA PRO A 467 45.03 26.41 31.44
C PRO A 467 45.03 27.02 30.02
N ALA A 468 45.60 26.30 29.05
CA ALA A 468 45.60 26.71 27.65
C ALA A 468 44.16 26.91 27.14
N THR A 469 43.92 27.99 26.40
CA THR A 469 42.61 28.27 25.81
C THR A 469 42.75 28.57 24.32
N LEU A 470 41.82 28.04 23.51
CA LEU A 470 41.76 28.38 22.09
C LEU A 470 41.54 29.89 21.90
N VAL A 471 42.21 30.46 20.91
CA VAL A 471 42.01 31.85 20.50
C VAL A 471 40.60 32.03 19.93
N ASN A 472 40.15 31.04 19.15
CA ASN A 472 38.80 30.93 18.63
C ASN A 472 38.20 29.57 18.98
N PRO A 473 37.07 29.50 19.71
CA PRO A 473 36.40 28.22 19.98
C PRO A 473 35.87 27.53 18.71
N LEU A 474 35.77 28.24 17.58
CA LEU A 474 35.41 27.70 16.27
C LEU A 474 36.63 27.29 15.42
N PHE A 475 37.82 27.14 16.03
CA PHE A 475 38.96 26.59 15.32
C PHE A 475 38.62 25.17 14.81
N PRO A 476 38.88 24.86 13.53
CA PRO A 476 38.48 23.58 12.95
C PRO A 476 39.13 22.39 13.66
N THR A 477 38.46 21.25 13.65
CA THR A 477 38.97 20.03 14.27
C THR A 477 39.99 19.36 13.36
N LEU A 478 41.22 19.19 13.84
CA LEU A 478 42.32 18.48 13.21
C LEU A 478 42.18 16.97 13.46
N ASP A 479 41.09 16.38 12.97
CA ASP A 479 40.85 14.94 13.09
C ASP A 479 41.65 14.19 12.00
N ARG A 480 42.72 13.52 12.42
CA ARG A 480 43.53 12.70 11.51
C ARG A 480 42.77 11.50 10.94
N THR A 481 41.69 11.02 11.57
CA THR A 481 40.92 9.87 11.07
C THR A 481 40.16 10.25 9.80
N SER A 482 39.43 11.36 9.84
CA SER A 482 38.74 11.94 8.68
C SER A 482 39.75 12.58 7.71
N GLY A 483 40.82 13.15 8.25
CA GLY A 483 41.90 13.81 7.52
C GLY A 483 41.74 15.33 7.47
N TYR A 484 42.86 16.03 7.42
CA TYR A 484 42.89 17.50 7.31
C TYR A 484 44.11 17.98 6.53
N THR A 485 44.05 19.20 6.01
CA THR A 485 45.14 19.88 5.31
C THR A 485 45.41 21.24 5.94
N ILE A 486 46.64 21.51 6.35
CA ILE A 486 47.10 22.85 6.71
C ILE A 486 47.84 23.43 5.51
N SER A 487 47.28 24.46 4.89
CA SER A 487 47.89 25.19 3.80
C SER A 487 48.57 26.44 4.34
N PHE A 488 49.84 26.65 4.03
CA PHE A 488 50.58 27.87 4.40
C PHE A 488 51.52 28.31 3.29
N GLU A 489 51.66 29.62 3.12
CA GLU A 489 52.57 30.21 2.13
C GLU A 489 53.69 30.97 2.83
N VAL A 490 54.93 30.50 2.67
CA VAL A 490 56.08 31.00 3.42
C VAL A 490 57.32 31.17 2.55
N LYS A 491 58.21 32.06 3.00
CA LYS A 491 59.55 32.29 2.45
C LYS A 491 60.54 32.47 3.60
N ILE A 492 61.61 31.67 3.64
CA ILE A 492 62.71 31.88 4.57
C ILE A 492 63.66 32.93 4.00
N ASN A 493 63.80 34.07 4.69
CA ASN A 493 64.70 35.15 4.28
C ASN A 493 66.13 34.93 4.80
N SER A 494 66.25 34.45 6.03
CA SER A 494 67.51 34.07 6.66
C SER A 494 67.24 33.15 7.84
N GLU A 495 68.20 32.31 8.19
CA GLU A 495 68.10 31.38 9.30
C GLU A 495 69.47 31.01 9.84
N ALA A 496 69.51 30.48 11.06
CA ALA A 496 70.71 29.93 11.68
C ALA A 496 70.33 28.94 12.78
N HIS A 497 71.16 27.91 12.96
CA HIS A 497 70.98 26.84 13.93
C HIS A 497 72.35 26.32 14.36
N THR A 498 72.42 25.73 15.56
CA THR A 498 73.69 25.20 16.12
C THR A 498 73.57 23.91 16.94
N SER A 499 72.36 23.37 17.13
CA SER A 499 72.16 22.20 18.00
C SER A 499 72.32 20.89 17.22
N ASP A 500 73.07 19.95 17.78
CA ASP A 500 73.13 18.54 17.42
C ASP A 500 72.92 17.77 18.73
N ASP A 501 71.66 17.46 19.01
CA ASP A 501 71.18 16.93 20.29
C ASP A 501 71.48 15.42 20.42
N ASN A 502 71.65 14.69 19.32
CA ASN A 502 71.96 13.26 19.31
C ASN A 502 73.42 12.92 18.94
N SER A 503 74.22 13.91 18.57
CA SER A 503 75.63 13.76 18.16
C SER A 503 75.84 12.88 16.93
N ASP A 504 74.89 12.88 15.99
CA ASP A 504 75.00 12.16 14.71
C ASP A 504 75.66 13.00 13.59
N GLY A 505 75.96 14.27 13.87
CA GLY A 505 76.58 15.21 12.94
C GLY A 505 75.57 16.01 12.10
N ILE A 506 74.27 15.80 12.32
CA ILE A 506 73.16 16.56 11.73
C ILE A 506 72.62 17.51 12.79
N GLN A 507 72.18 18.70 12.37
CA GLN A 507 71.62 19.68 13.30
C GLN A 507 70.12 19.45 13.47
N ASP A 508 69.63 19.58 14.70
CA ASP A 508 68.31 19.11 15.12
C ASP A 508 67.27 20.22 15.28
N ARG A 509 67.57 21.45 14.85
CA ARG A 509 66.74 22.62 15.18
C ARG A 509 66.57 23.56 13.99
N ALA A 510 65.35 24.06 13.81
CA ALA A 510 65.00 25.03 12.79
C ALA A 510 64.42 26.28 13.44
N GLY A 511 64.78 27.46 12.93
CA GLY A 511 64.22 28.73 13.40
C GLY A 511 62.82 29.01 12.87
N PHE A 512 62.30 28.15 11.99
CA PHE A 512 60.90 28.14 11.59
C PHE A 512 60.43 26.69 11.51
N SER A 513 59.40 26.39 12.29
CA SER A 513 58.71 25.11 12.30
C SER A 513 57.22 25.29 12.09
N VAL A 514 56.60 24.24 11.54
CA VAL A 514 55.15 24.07 11.52
C VAL A 514 54.82 22.82 12.33
N THR A 515 54.13 23.01 13.45
CA THR A 515 53.79 21.94 14.39
C THR A 515 52.28 21.78 14.44
N THR A 516 51.80 20.54 14.31
CA THR A 516 50.39 20.22 14.48
C THR A 516 50.21 18.97 15.33
N ILE A 517 49.30 19.03 16.31
CA ILE A 517 48.85 17.88 17.09
C ILE A 517 47.39 17.62 16.75
N SER A 518 47.06 16.36 16.47
CA SER A 518 45.71 15.93 16.12
C SER A 518 44.73 16.16 17.28
N SER A 519 43.44 16.19 16.97
CA SER A 519 42.38 16.42 17.95
C SER A 519 42.26 15.35 19.05
N ASP A 520 42.89 14.20 18.88
CA ASP A 520 43.02 13.16 19.91
C ASP A 520 44.16 13.43 20.91
N GLY A 521 45.03 14.40 20.63
CA GLY A 521 46.20 14.74 21.47
C GLY A 521 47.32 13.70 21.46
N GLN A 522 47.23 12.66 20.63
CA GLN A 522 48.16 11.51 20.69
C GLN A 522 49.28 11.58 19.66
N LYS A 523 49.00 12.17 18.50
CA LYS A 523 49.90 12.17 17.35
C LYS A 523 49.99 13.53 16.72
N GLY A 524 51.18 13.87 16.27
CA GLY A 524 51.44 15.13 15.59
C GLY A 524 52.61 15.05 14.64
N ILE A 525 52.96 16.18 14.06
CA ILE A 525 54.17 16.32 13.28
C ILE A 525 54.70 17.73 13.44
N GLU A 526 56.01 17.85 13.55
CA GLU A 526 56.73 19.11 13.47
C GLU A 526 57.67 19.08 12.27
N LEU A 527 57.51 20.05 11.37
CA LEU A 527 58.36 20.21 10.19
C LEU A 527 59.25 21.43 10.35
N GLY A 528 60.57 21.24 10.30
CA GLY A 528 61.58 22.29 10.27
C GLY A 528 61.86 22.77 8.86
N PHE A 529 62.08 24.07 8.71
CA PHE A 529 62.43 24.71 7.44
C PHE A 529 63.78 25.43 7.55
N TRP A 530 64.74 24.96 6.77
CA TRP A 530 66.02 25.63 6.51
C TRP A 530 66.01 26.23 5.10
N ASN A 531 67.00 27.04 4.74
CA ASN A 531 67.04 27.71 3.43
C ASN A 531 67.07 26.74 2.24
N ASN A 532 67.58 25.52 2.46
CA ASN A 532 67.86 24.50 1.44
C ASN A 532 67.25 23.13 1.76
N GLU A 533 66.51 22.99 2.85
CA GLU A 533 65.94 21.72 3.29
C GLU A 533 64.65 21.90 4.08
N ILE A 534 63.74 20.94 3.95
CA ILE A 534 62.56 20.80 4.79
C ILE A 534 62.59 19.39 5.37
N TRP A 535 62.37 19.25 6.67
CA TRP A 535 62.56 17.98 7.36
C TRP A 535 61.60 17.82 8.54
N ALA A 536 61.37 16.59 8.97
CA ALA A 536 60.53 16.25 10.10
C ALA A 536 61.35 16.03 11.37
N GLN A 537 60.87 16.56 12.49
CA GLN A 537 61.41 16.24 13.81
C GLN A 537 60.91 14.89 14.30
N ASP A 538 61.82 14.06 14.79
CA ASP A 538 61.50 12.74 15.29
C ASP A 538 60.85 12.77 16.68
N GLY A 539 60.09 11.72 16.97
CA GLY A 539 59.58 11.43 18.31
C GLY A 539 60.56 10.57 19.10
N GLY A 540 60.06 9.95 20.16
CA GLY A 540 60.82 8.97 20.95
C GLY A 540 61.37 9.51 22.27
N PRO A 541 62.34 8.83 22.90
CA PRO A 541 62.71 9.11 24.29
C PRO A 541 63.33 10.50 24.48
N ASN A 542 62.84 11.19 25.50
CA ASN A 542 63.42 12.42 26.03
C ASN A 542 64.50 12.08 27.06
N VAL A 543 65.69 11.78 26.56
CA VAL A 543 66.88 11.52 27.39
C VAL A 543 67.89 12.64 27.22
N SER A 544 68.92 12.67 28.07
CA SER A 544 70.03 13.63 27.94
C SER A 544 70.67 13.57 26.55
N ASN A 545 71.18 14.71 26.07
CA ASN A 545 71.84 14.81 24.77
C ASN A 545 72.91 13.71 24.59
N GLY A 546 72.94 13.16 23.38
CA GLY A 546 73.79 12.04 22.98
C GLY A 546 73.04 11.01 22.14
N PRO A 547 73.71 9.90 21.74
CA PRO A 547 73.25 9.02 20.66
C PRO A 547 71.90 8.33 20.86
N ASN A 548 71.37 8.32 22.08
CA ASN A 548 70.10 7.69 22.41
C ASN A 548 68.92 8.67 22.43
N ARG A 549 69.17 9.97 22.27
CA ARG A 549 68.12 10.98 22.19
C ARG A 549 67.57 10.99 20.76
N THR A 550 66.26 10.88 20.62
CA THR A 550 65.57 11.04 19.32
C THR A 550 64.45 12.07 19.38
N LEU A 551 63.97 12.44 20.58
CA LEU A 551 62.95 13.46 20.69
C LEU A 551 63.46 14.80 20.13
N PHE A 552 62.77 15.31 19.12
CA PHE A 552 63.06 16.55 18.40
C PHE A 552 64.36 16.52 17.59
N THR A 553 64.83 15.35 17.17
CA THR A 553 66.01 15.23 16.29
C THR A 553 65.61 15.23 14.81
N HIS A 554 66.57 15.51 13.93
CA HIS A 554 66.37 15.52 12.50
C HIS A 554 66.09 14.12 11.95
N SER A 555 64.94 13.95 11.29
CA SER A 555 64.50 12.66 10.75
C SER A 555 64.45 12.70 9.22
N GLU A 556 63.37 12.23 8.59
CA GLU A 556 63.17 12.34 7.14
C GLU A 556 63.17 13.80 6.66
N GLY A 557 63.83 14.05 5.53
CA GLY A 557 63.94 15.39 4.94
C GLY A 557 63.98 15.37 3.41
N VAL A 558 63.83 16.56 2.84
CA VAL A 558 63.92 16.82 1.40
C VAL A 558 64.74 18.07 1.13
N LEU A 559 65.82 17.92 0.36
CA LEU A 559 66.61 19.04 -0.15
C LEU A 559 65.76 19.90 -1.09
N ARG A 560 65.45 21.11 -0.64
CA ARG A 560 64.59 22.05 -1.36
C ARG A 560 64.87 23.47 -0.91
N SER A 561 65.03 24.38 -1.88
CA SER A 561 65.10 25.81 -1.56
C SER A 561 63.76 26.31 -1.00
N THR A 562 63.81 26.99 0.15
CA THR A 562 62.67 27.62 0.83
C THR A 562 62.72 29.16 0.76
N THR A 563 63.69 29.71 0.03
CA THR A 563 63.97 31.15 -0.04
C THR A 563 63.08 31.92 -1.03
N SER A 564 62.17 31.20 -1.70
CA SER A 564 61.12 31.78 -2.53
C SER A 564 59.76 31.57 -1.86
N MET A 565 58.89 32.57 -1.97
CA MET A 565 57.53 32.47 -1.45
C MET A 565 56.80 31.30 -2.10
N THR A 566 56.47 30.29 -1.30
CA THR A 566 55.96 29.00 -1.77
C THR A 566 54.78 28.58 -0.92
N LYS A 567 53.70 28.13 -1.57
CA LYS A 567 52.56 27.50 -0.89
C LYS A 567 52.87 26.02 -0.65
N TYR A 568 52.71 25.61 0.60
CA TYR A 568 52.80 24.23 1.06
C TYR A 568 51.44 23.77 1.55
N ASP A 569 51.08 22.53 1.24
CA ASP A 569 49.91 21.85 1.80
C ASP A 569 50.41 20.67 2.63
N LEU A 570 50.27 20.76 3.97
CA LEU A 570 50.54 19.67 4.90
C LEU A 570 49.25 18.88 5.11
N ARG A 571 49.15 17.71 4.48
CA ARG A 571 48.03 16.77 4.64
C ARG A 571 48.32 15.77 5.72
N VAL A 572 47.34 15.51 6.57
CA VAL A 572 47.36 14.49 7.60
C VAL A 572 46.19 13.54 7.38
N GLN A 573 46.47 12.24 7.34
CA GLN A 573 45.44 11.19 7.25
C GLN A 573 45.91 9.91 7.95
N GLY A 574 45.07 9.39 8.83
CA GLY A 574 45.36 8.24 9.69
C GLY A 574 46.58 8.49 10.59
N ASN A 575 47.67 7.76 10.32
CA ASN A 575 48.94 7.86 11.05
C ASN A 575 50.06 8.48 10.19
N ASN A 576 49.74 9.09 9.05
CA ASN A 576 50.74 9.59 8.10
C ASN A 576 50.52 11.07 7.79
N TYR A 577 51.60 11.73 7.37
CA TYR A 577 51.56 13.07 6.79
C TYR A 577 52.15 13.08 5.37
N GLN A 578 51.74 14.07 4.59
CA GLN A 578 52.32 14.41 3.30
C GLN A 578 52.48 15.93 3.22
N LEU A 579 53.65 16.42 2.80
CA LEU A 579 53.86 17.81 2.43
C LEU A 579 53.85 17.91 0.91
N LEU A 580 53.02 18.81 0.36
CA LEU A 580 52.87 19.00 -1.08
C LEU A 580 53.20 20.44 -1.48
N VAL A 581 53.69 20.60 -2.72
CA VAL A 581 53.79 21.88 -3.41
C VAL A 581 53.14 21.74 -4.78
N ASN A 582 52.21 22.64 -5.12
CA ASN A 582 51.42 22.57 -6.36
C ASN A 582 50.78 21.18 -6.58
N GLY A 583 50.27 20.57 -5.50
CA GLY A 583 49.65 19.24 -5.52
C GLY A 583 50.62 18.06 -5.68
N SER A 584 51.92 18.30 -5.80
CA SER A 584 52.94 17.23 -5.86
C SER A 584 53.54 16.99 -4.48
N GLN A 585 53.55 15.73 -4.01
CA GLN A 585 54.19 15.35 -2.76
C GLN A 585 55.70 15.57 -2.83
N ILE A 586 56.25 16.26 -1.83
CA ILE A 586 57.70 16.51 -1.69
C ILE A 586 58.30 15.85 -0.45
N LEU A 587 57.51 15.57 0.59
CA LEU A 587 57.92 14.88 1.80
C LEU A 587 56.74 14.07 2.35
N THR A 588 57.00 12.93 2.98
CA THR A 588 55.98 12.11 3.64
C THR A 588 56.62 11.27 4.73
N GLY A 589 55.84 10.91 5.74
CA GLY A 589 56.28 10.08 6.84
C GLY A 589 55.14 9.77 7.80
N ALA A 590 55.48 9.13 8.92
CA ALA A 590 54.53 8.83 9.99
C ALA A 590 54.31 10.04 10.90
N LEU A 591 53.15 10.16 11.51
CA LEU A 591 52.96 11.07 12.65
C LEU A 591 53.74 10.56 13.86
N ARG A 592 54.29 11.48 14.64
CA ARG A 592 55.08 11.23 15.84
C ARG A 592 54.23 11.28 17.09
N ASP A 593 54.69 10.56 18.10
CA ASP A 593 54.24 10.68 19.48
C ASP A 593 55.31 11.47 20.24
N TYR A 594 54.91 12.63 20.74
CA TYR A 594 55.77 13.58 21.43
C TYR A 594 55.53 13.59 22.95
N THR A 595 54.74 12.65 23.49
CA THR A 595 54.39 12.55 24.94
C THR A 595 55.60 12.38 25.87
N ALA A 596 56.77 12.05 25.32
CA ALA A 596 58.01 12.04 26.07
C ALA A 596 58.51 13.45 26.46
N PHE A 597 57.98 14.51 25.85
CA PHE A 597 58.33 15.88 26.19
C PHE A 597 57.91 16.20 27.63
N ASP A 598 58.85 16.75 28.41
CA ASP A 598 58.58 17.18 29.79
C ASP A 598 58.48 18.70 29.82
N HIS A 599 57.27 19.21 29.70
CA HIS A 599 56.99 20.64 29.75
C HIS A 599 57.27 21.26 31.13
N THR A 600 57.41 20.48 32.20
CA THR A 600 57.67 20.98 33.56
C THR A 600 59.16 21.24 33.82
N ASN A 601 60.05 20.71 32.99
CA ASN A 601 61.49 20.80 33.15
C ASN A 601 62.19 21.07 31.80
N THR A 602 61.93 22.24 31.22
CA THR A 602 62.60 22.66 29.99
C THR A 602 63.78 23.61 30.28
N ILE A 603 64.66 23.79 29.29
CA ILE A 603 65.87 24.63 29.39
C ILE A 603 65.57 26.09 29.78
N ALA A 604 64.39 26.61 29.42
CA ALA A 604 64.01 27.99 29.76
C ALA A 604 63.00 28.08 30.92
N GLY A 605 62.61 26.96 31.54
CA GLY A 605 61.69 26.88 32.69
C GLY A 605 60.52 25.91 32.48
N PRO A 606 59.56 25.80 33.43
CA PRO A 606 58.31 25.08 33.21
C PRO A 606 57.34 25.87 32.30
N LEU A 607 56.76 25.21 31.30
CA LEU A 607 55.70 25.76 30.46
C LEU A 607 54.35 25.78 31.20
N PRO A 608 53.44 26.71 30.86
CA PRO A 608 52.10 26.76 31.46
C PRO A 608 51.21 25.58 31.03
N TYR A 609 51.55 24.88 29.95
CA TYR A 609 50.89 23.68 29.45
C TYR A 609 51.83 22.94 28.50
N ASP A 610 51.50 21.70 28.15
CA ASP A 610 52.23 20.89 27.18
C ASP A 610 51.67 21.09 25.75
N PRO A 611 52.35 21.81 24.84
CA PRO A 611 51.86 22.00 23.47
C PRO A 611 51.84 20.70 22.65
N TYR A 612 52.62 19.68 23.02
CA TYR A 612 52.75 18.44 22.27
C TYR A 612 51.75 17.36 22.71
N GLU A 613 51.10 17.55 23.85
CA GLU A 613 49.94 16.78 24.30
C GLU A 613 48.63 17.58 24.23
N THR A 614 48.68 18.86 23.84
CA THR A 614 47.47 19.69 23.70
C THR A 614 46.68 19.25 22.47
N PRO A 615 45.42 18.78 22.63
CA PRO A 615 44.62 18.37 21.49
C PRO A 615 44.31 19.54 20.57
N ASN A 616 44.25 19.25 19.27
CA ASN A 616 43.85 20.20 18.24
C ASN A 616 44.79 21.41 18.14
N PHE A 617 46.10 21.20 18.26
CA PHE A 617 47.11 22.26 18.33
C PHE A 617 47.71 22.56 16.95
N LEU A 618 47.95 23.85 16.69
CA LEU A 618 48.70 24.36 15.55
C LEU A 618 49.66 25.45 16.02
N PHE A 619 50.90 25.37 15.56
CA PHE A 619 51.92 26.40 15.71
C PHE A 619 52.70 26.60 14.42
N LEU A 620 53.00 27.86 14.10
CA LEU A 620 53.92 28.24 13.02
C LEU A 620 54.89 29.30 13.55
N GLY A 621 56.18 29.03 13.55
CA GLY A 621 57.20 29.99 13.99
C GLY A 621 58.45 29.34 14.56
N ASP A 622 59.19 30.11 15.34
CA ASP A 622 60.37 29.65 16.07
C ASP A 622 59.97 29.16 17.47
N ASN A 623 60.18 27.88 17.74
CA ASN A 623 59.87 27.23 19.02
C ASN A 623 61.12 26.73 19.77
N THR A 624 62.32 27.21 19.43
CA THR A 624 63.57 26.75 20.05
C THR A 624 64.44 27.90 20.56
N THR A 625 65.42 27.57 21.40
CA THR A 625 66.42 28.49 21.93
C THR A 625 67.80 28.32 21.26
N SER A 626 67.86 27.53 20.19
CA SER A 626 69.10 27.10 19.52
C SER A 626 69.06 27.23 18.00
N ALA A 627 68.00 27.84 17.48
CA ALA A 627 67.89 28.29 16.11
C ALA A 627 67.18 29.66 16.07
N ARG A 628 67.17 30.28 14.89
CA ARG A 628 66.48 31.55 14.61
C ARG A 628 66.17 31.69 13.13
N ALA A 629 65.09 32.38 12.79
CA ALA A 629 64.74 32.68 11.39
C ALA A 629 64.08 34.06 11.20
N ASN A 630 64.19 34.55 9.97
CA ASN A 630 63.44 35.66 9.45
C ASN A 630 62.59 35.12 8.30
N VAL A 631 61.27 35.19 8.42
CA VAL A 631 60.31 34.49 7.55
C VAL A 631 59.21 35.44 7.10
N ASP A 632 58.89 35.44 5.81
CA ASP A 632 57.68 36.07 5.31
C ASP A 632 56.58 35.00 5.21
N ILE A 633 55.42 35.24 5.84
CA ILE A 633 54.23 34.39 5.79
C ILE A 633 53.14 35.15 5.04
N ARG A 634 52.50 34.55 4.03
CA ARG A 634 51.46 35.20 3.22
C ARG A 634 50.05 34.68 3.47
N SER A 635 49.88 33.39 3.74
CA SER A 635 48.56 32.83 4.02
C SER A 635 48.65 31.60 4.91
N ILE A 636 47.59 31.35 5.68
CA ILE A 636 47.38 30.14 6.49
C ILE A 636 45.90 29.77 6.38
N ALA A 637 45.61 28.54 5.99
CA ALA A 637 44.26 28.00 5.92
C ALA A 637 44.24 26.52 6.35
N ILE A 638 43.09 26.05 6.79
CA ILE A 638 42.84 24.64 7.09
C ILE A 638 41.70 24.16 6.22
N ALA A 639 41.86 22.99 5.61
CA ALA A 639 40.76 22.24 5.02
C ALA A 639 40.51 20.96 5.82
N THR A 640 39.27 20.69 6.21
CA THR A 640 38.85 19.44 6.88
C THR A 640 38.00 18.61 5.92
N ALA A 641 38.05 17.29 6.10
CA ALA A 641 37.25 16.35 5.31
C ALA A 641 35.77 16.37 5.68
#